data_AF-A0A2E3FDQ3-F1
#
_entry.id   AF-A0A2E3FDQ3-F1
#
_cell.length_a   1.000
_cell.length_b   1.000
_cell.length_c   1.000
_cell.angle_alpha   90.00
_cell.angle_beta   90.00
_cell.angle_gamma   90.00
#
_symmetry.space_group_name_H-M   'P 1'
#
loop_
_entity.id
_entity.type
_entity.pdbx_description
1 polymer ?
#
loop_
_entity_poly.entity_id
_entity_poly.type
_entity_poly.pdbx_seq_one_letter_code
_entity_poly.pdbx_strand_id
1 'polypeptide(L)' 'MSKRKQHSPDFKAKVALEALKGEQTVAELASRFGVHPTMIHTWKKALLEGASGVFERGGKKAPEVDEE' A
#
# COMPACT_ATOMS: atom_id res chain seq x y z
N MET A 1 17.41 16.18 8.99
CA MET A 1 16.70 15.40 7.95
C MET A 1 15.81 14.39 8.65
N SER A 2 14.49 14.55 8.56
CA SER A 2 13.55 13.64 9.23
C SER A 2 13.67 12.24 8.64
N LYS A 3 13.96 11.26 9.50
CA LYS A 3 14.05 9.86 9.15
C LYS A 3 12.66 9.40 8.71
N ARG A 4 12.45 9.30 7.39
CA ARG A 4 11.21 8.79 6.79
C ARG A 4 10.88 7.45 7.42
N LYS A 5 9.65 7.34 7.93
CA LYS A 5 9.18 6.14 8.61
C LYS A 5 8.95 5.09 7.53
N GLN A 6 9.93 4.23 7.29
CA GLN A 6 9.78 3.15 6.32
C GLN A 6 8.74 2.17 6.87
N HIS A 7 7.62 2.04 6.16
CA HIS A 7 6.59 1.04 6.46
C HIS A 7 6.97 -0.28 5.80
N SER A 8 6.91 -1.37 6.56
CA SER A 8 7.16 -2.72 6.05
C SER A 8 6.21 -3.06 4.89
N PRO A 9 6.65 -3.83 3.88
CA PRO A 9 5.82 -4.21 2.73
C PRO A 9 4.53 -4.93 3.16
N ASP A 10 4.59 -5.78 4.19
CA ASP A 10 3.40 -6.44 4.77
C ASP A 10 2.37 -5.43 5.32
N PHE A 11 2.84 -4.35 5.93
CA PHE A 11 2.00 -3.30 6.48
C PHE A 11 1.31 -2.51 5.36
N LYS A 12 2.07 -2.14 4.31
CA LYS A 12 1.53 -1.48 3.11
C LYS A 12 0.45 -2.34 2.45
N ALA A 13 0.71 -3.65 2.29
CA ALA A 13 -0.24 -4.60 1.71
C ALA A 13 -1.52 -4.74 2.56
N LYS A 14 -1.38 -4.83 3.89
CA LYS A 14 -2.53 -4.92 4.80
C LYS A 14 -3.42 -3.67 4.73
N VAL A 15 -2.81 -2.48 4.76
CA VAL A 15 -3.56 -1.21 4.66
C VAL A 15 -4.21 -1.06 3.30
N ALA A 16 -3.53 -1.44 2.22
CA ALA A 16 -4.08 -1.42 0.87
C ALA A 16 -5.26 -2.40 0.69
N LEU A 17 -5.18 -3.59 1.28
CA LEU A 17 -6.27 -4.58 1.28
C LEU A 17 -7.49 -4.06 2.06
N GLU A 18 -7.30 -3.48 3.24
CA GLU A 18 -8.39 -2.91 4.03
C GLU A 18 -9.07 -1.74 3.27
N ALA A 19 -8.28 -0.91 2.60
CA ALA A 19 -8.77 0.17 1.74
C ALA A 19 -9.46 -0.32 0.45
N LEU A 20 -9.21 -1.58 0.06
CA LEU A 20 -9.87 -2.25 -1.06
C LEU A 20 -11.16 -2.93 -0.64
N LYS A 21 -11.17 -3.52 0.56
CA LYS A 21 -12.33 -4.17 1.17
C LYS A 21 -13.46 -3.18 1.44
N GLY A 22 -13.14 -1.90 1.64
CA GLY A 22 -14.11 -0.81 1.73
C GLY A 22 -14.89 -0.77 3.05
N GLU A 23 -14.48 -1.56 4.04
CA GLU A 23 -15.06 -1.57 5.39
C GLU A 23 -14.70 -0.31 6.19
N GLN A 24 -13.61 0.37 5.82
CA GLN A 24 -13.14 1.61 6.46
C GLN A 24 -12.72 2.59 5.37
N THR A 25 -13.06 3.87 5.57
CA THR A 25 -12.64 4.92 4.64
C THR A 25 -11.13 5.16 4.75
N VAL A 26 -10.52 5.68 3.68
CA VAL A 26 -9.09 6.01 3.66
C VAL A 26 -8.71 6.97 4.80
N ALA A 27 -9.62 7.87 5.19
CA ALA A 27 -9.43 8.82 6.29
C ALA A 27 -9.43 8.13 7.67
N GLU A 28 -10.28 7.12 7.86
CA GLU A 28 -10.30 6.32 9.09
C GLU A 28 -9.08 5.41 9.19
N LEU A 29 -8.67 4.79 8.07
CA LEU A 29 -7.43 4.01 8.00
C LEU A 29 -6.22 4.89 8.27
N ALA A 30 -6.19 6.11 7.73
CA ALA A 30 -5.14 7.09 7.99
C ALA A 30 -5.03 7.41 9.49
N SER A 31 -6.17 7.63 10.14
CA SER A 31 -6.23 7.92 11.57
C SER A 31 -5.87 6.71 12.44
N ARG A 32 -6.31 5.51 12.05
CA ARG A 32 -6.10 4.25 12.79
C ARG A 32 -4.66 3.74 12.69
N PHE A 33 -4.06 3.85 11.51
CA PHE A 33 -2.71 3.36 11.24
C PHE A 33 -1.65 4.47 11.35
N GLY A 34 -2.05 5.73 11.55
CA GLY A 34 -1.13 6.88 11.62
C GLY A 34 -0.44 7.15 10.28
N VAL A 35 -1.10 6.83 9.17
CA VAL A 35 -0.58 6.93 7.80
C VAL A 35 -1.27 8.07 7.09
N HIS A 36 -0.55 8.84 6.28
CA HIS A 36 -1.18 9.89 5.48
C HIS A 36 -2.15 9.29 4.43
N PRO A 37 -3.36 9.85 4.22
CA PRO A 37 -4.33 9.35 3.24
C PRO A 37 -3.74 9.15 1.83
N THR A 38 -2.85 10.05 1.41
CA THR A 38 -2.14 9.97 0.13
C THR A 38 -1.34 8.66 -0.02
N MET A 39 -0.62 8.23 1.02
CA MET A 39 0.16 6.98 0.98
C MET A 39 -0.76 5.76 0.85
N ILE A 40 -1.94 5.78 1.49
CA ILE A 40 -2.92 4.70 1.37
C ILE A 40 -3.44 4.60 -0.07
N HIS A 41 -3.68 5.75 -0.73
CA HIS A 41 -4.03 5.77 -2.15
C HIS A 41 -2.89 5.21 -3.02
N THR A 42 -1.64 5.58 -2.75
CA THR A 42 -0.47 5.03 -3.45
C THR A 42 -0.39 3.52 -3.29
N TRP A 43 -0.50 3.00 -2.06
CA TRP A 43 -0.41 1.55 -1.79
C TRP A 43 -1.59 0.79 -2.38
N LYS A 44 -2.80 1.36 -2.36
CA LYS A 44 -3.97 0.78 -3.04
C LYS A 44 -3.73 0.67 -4.55
N LYS A 45 -3.17 1.69 -5.18
CA LYS A 45 -2.82 1.67 -6.61
C LYS A 45 -1.72 0.65 -6.90
N ALA A 46 -0.65 0.64 -6.09
CA ALA A 46 0.45 -0.31 -6.22
C ALA A 46 -0.01 -1.76 -6.05
N LEU A 47 -0.95 -2.01 -5.13
CA LEU A 47 -1.56 -3.33 -4.95
C LEU A 47 -2.39 -3.74 -6.17
N LEU A 48 -3.19 -2.84 -6.75
CA LEU A 48 -3.98 -3.12 -7.96
C LEU A 48 -3.08 -3.40 -9.17
N GLU A 49 -2.04 -2.61 -9.36
CA GLU A 49 -1.09 -2.75 -10.47
C GLU A 49 -0.26 -4.04 -10.33
N GLY A 50 0.26 -4.30 -9.12
CA GLY A 50 1.03 -5.50 -8.79
C GLY A 50 0.20 -6.78 -8.68
N ALA A 51 -1.10 -6.69 -8.40
CA ALA A 51 -1.98 -7.87 -8.29
C ALA A 51 -2.04 -8.66 -9.61
N SER A 52 -2.00 -7.97 -10.75
CA SER A 52 -1.96 -8.63 -12.07
C SER A 52 -0.72 -9.54 -12.21
N GLY A 53 0.44 -9.08 -11.74
CA GLY A 53 1.70 -9.82 -11.76
C GLY A 53 1.76 -11.00 -10.78
N VAL A 54 0.90 -11.04 -9.75
CA VAL A 54 0.77 -12.21 -8.85
C VAL A 54 0.14 -13.40 -9.57
N PHE A 55 -0.78 -13.15 -10.52
CA PHE A 55 -1.45 -14.20 -11.29
C PHE A 55 -0.73 -14.55 -12.59
N GLU A 56 0.22 -13.73 -13.06
CA GLU A 56 1.07 -14.06 -14.21
C GLU A 56 2.20 -15.01 -13.79
N ARG A 57 2.13 -16.27 -14.24
CA ARG A 57 3.13 -17.32 -13.94
C ARG A 57 4.47 -16.99 -14.60
N GLY A 58 5.32 -16.23 -13.91
CA GLY A 58 6.66 -15.88 -14.38
C GLY A 58 7.16 -14.59 -13.75
N GLY A 59 7.44 -14.64 -12.44
CA GLY A 59 7.76 -13.48 -11.60
C GLY A 59 8.73 -12.49 -12.22
N LYS A 60 8.21 -11.34 -12.63
CA LYS A 60 8.98 -10.10 -12.69
C LYS A 60 8.76 -9.38 -11.37
N LYS A 61 9.88 -9.13 -10.68
CA LYS A 61 9.99 -8.42 -9.40
C LYS A 61 9.04 -7.22 -9.37
N ALA A 62 8.33 -7.13 -8.24
CA ALA A 62 7.39 -6.08 -7.88
C ALA A 62 7.93 -4.67 -8.18
N PRO A 63 7.06 -3.69 -8.49
CA PRO A 63 7.45 -2.30 -8.46
C PRO A 63 7.91 -1.97 -7.04
N GLU A 64 9.21 -1.66 -6.93
CA GLU A 64 9.80 -1.00 -5.77
C GLU A 64 9.13 0.37 -5.67
N VAL A 65 8.01 0.42 -4.95
CA VAL A 65 7.41 1.69 -4.51
C VAL A 65 8.28 2.26 -3.41
N ASP A 66 9.41 2.79 -3.86
CA ASP A 66 10.22 3.81 -3.21
C ASP A 66 9.35 5.07 -3.18
N GLU A 67 8.46 5.14 -2.19
CA GLU A 67 7.97 6.44 -1.75
C GLU A 67 9.07 7.02 -0.90
N GLU A 68 9.80 7.97 -1.51
CA GLU A 68 10.51 9.02 -0.81
C GLU A 68 9.56 9.55 0.28
#